data_AF-A0A914XPF3-F1
#
_entry.id   AF-A0A914XPF3-F1
#
_cell.length_a   1.000
_cell.length_b   1.000
_cell.length_c   1.000
_cell.angle_alpha   90.00
_cell.angle_beta   90.00
_cell.angle_gamma   90.00
#
_symmetry.space_group_name_H-M   'P 1'
#
loop_
_entity.id
_entity.type
_entity.pdbx_description
1 polymer ?
#
loop_
_entity_poly.entity_id
_entity_poly.type
_entity_poly.pdbx_seq_one_letter_code
_entity_poly.pdbx_strand_id
1 'polypeptide(L)'
;MDMSLMSTRSAGNRSRFGADGENNATMNFTTANFDLFMDENAAVKVSETLFEDFSSALMETQGSSKVFTLVANFEQLCEDMSTILSKVVERASGSDMQVEQAMSVMQQVKSERFAWRLLRQLYEDRIDRQPQDLLEGVDIQADSAPDDRSVYGLLLRTDRQFRELTLILKWCEEVAAEQLNDANTLAAFASKLVLWQNTLHNRKRGGAGCDMDPDGPLREGQSLDSYDENDDVKLISVIFSYVRCGQIQKAIDLCVHCGQSWRAALLQGKLLASDPNLTNNDGSALSKTGGNRRRPLWKSACWKASENPGLSLVERSLLAALGGRLGPLLTVCRQWDDRLWAYVTASVEYQLSSALHRLGRCPSPSDTTGIDLADFTLDSIHQELSASEDSDSDAYQQICKFIMLDDPDNAVAFMYEWLADR
;
A
#
# COMPACT_ATOMS: atom_id res chain seq x y z
N MET A 1 39.06 30.68 32.96
CA MET A 1 39.68 30.95 34.26
C MET A 1 38.56 30.90 35.28
N ASP A 2 38.63 29.87 36.15
CA ASP A 2 38.03 29.75 37.48
C ASP A 2 36.50 29.86 37.66
N MET A 3 35.82 29.02 38.46
CA MET A 3 36.26 27.89 39.27
C MET A 3 35.05 27.00 39.59
N SER A 4 35.36 25.73 39.81
CA SER A 4 34.55 24.60 40.26
C SER A 4 33.93 24.72 41.66
N LEU A 5 33.08 23.73 41.98
CA LEU A 5 32.69 23.16 43.30
C LEU A 5 31.25 23.54 43.72
N MET A 6 30.34 22.63 44.09
CA MET A 6 30.50 21.41 44.89
C MET A 6 29.46 20.33 44.55
N SER A 7 29.90 19.08 44.73
CA SER A 7 29.11 17.86 44.85
C SER A 7 29.17 17.40 46.32
N THR A 8 28.05 16.99 46.91
CA THR A 8 27.93 16.02 48.02
C THR A 8 26.45 15.58 48.14
N ARG A 9 26.07 14.38 47.68
CA ARG A 9 25.94 13.09 48.41
C ARG A 9 24.87 13.01 49.54
N SER A 10 23.85 12.19 49.26
CA SER A 10 23.49 10.94 49.98
C SER A 10 22.33 10.91 51.01
N ALA A 11 21.34 10.09 50.63
CA ALA A 11 20.56 9.09 51.41
C ALA A 11 19.43 9.50 52.39
N GLY A 12 18.28 8.81 52.26
CA GLY A 12 17.34 8.64 53.38
C GLY A 12 15.86 8.37 53.08
N ASN A 13 15.54 7.20 52.52
CA ASN A 13 14.30 6.39 52.62
C ASN A 13 13.06 6.90 53.41
N ARG A 14 11.84 6.79 52.80
CA ARG A 14 10.62 6.14 53.38
C ARG A 14 9.40 6.12 52.43
N SER A 15 8.92 4.90 52.13
CA SER A 15 7.52 4.35 52.05
C SER A 15 6.33 5.26 51.66
N ARG A 16 5.23 4.86 50.99
CA ARG A 16 4.59 3.62 50.45
C ARG A 16 3.21 4.08 49.86
N PHE A 17 2.47 3.17 49.19
CA PHE A 17 1.17 3.31 48.48
C PHE A 17 1.33 3.68 47.01
N GLY A 18 0.83 2.96 46.00
CA GLY A 18 -0.31 2.04 45.84
C GLY A 18 -0.77 2.25 44.37
N ALA A 19 -0.54 1.29 43.48
CA ALA A 19 -1.56 0.45 42.82
C ALA A 19 -2.34 1.12 41.67
N ASP A 20 -2.57 0.32 40.63
CA ASP A 20 -3.42 0.50 39.44
C ASP A 20 -2.76 1.28 38.28
N GLY A 21 -2.58 0.75 37.08
CA GLY A 21 -3.09 -0.46 36.45
C GLY A 21 -3.08 -0.22 34.93
N GLU A 22 -1.94 -0.45 34.27
CA GLU A 22 -1.87 -0.48 32.81
C GLU A 22 -1.97 -1.94 32.37
N ASN A 23 -3.12 -2.28 31.79
CA ASN A 23 -3.39 -3.54 31.11
C ASN A 23 -2.47 -3.66 29.89
N ASN A 24 -1.25 -4.14 30.13
CA ASN A 24 -0.44 -4.74 29.10
C ASN A 24 -0.99 -6.17 28.94
N ALA A 25 -1.77 -6.42 27.89
CA ALA A 25 -2.22 -7.76 27.54
C ALA A 25 -0.99 -8.58 27.13
N THR A 26 -0.35 -9.17 28.13
CA THR A 26 0.70 -10.18 28.00
C THR A 26 0.17 -11.30 27.12
N MET A 27 0.78 -11.49 25.94
CA MET A 27 0.60 -12.67 25.11
C MET A 27 0.78 -13.93 25.96
N ASN A 28 -0.26 -14.75 26.06
CA ASN A 28 -0.14 -16.07 26.67
C ASN A 28 0.59 -16.99 25.70
N PHE A 29 1.93 -17.00 25.79
CA PHE A 29 2.76 -18.06 25.23
C PHE A 29 2.42 -19.37 25.94
N THR A 30 1.57 -20.22 25.36
CA THR A 30 1.29 -21.56 25.88
C THR A 30 2.43 -22.52 25.54
N THR A 31 2.64 -23.50 26.42
CA THR A 31 3.68 -24.53 26.37
C THR A 31 3.63 -25.38 25.09
N ALA A 32 2.49 -25.43 24.40
CA ALA A 32 2.29 -26.12 23.12
C ALA A 32 3.16 -25.54 21.98
N ASN A 33 3.44 -24.23 22.01
CA ASN A 33 4.26 -23.58 20.99
C ASN A 33 5.74 -24.00 21.07
N PHE A 34 6.23 -24.43 22.24
CA PHE A 34 7.63 -24.81 22.41
C PHE A 34 7.95 -26.17 21.79
N ASP A 35 7.00 -27.12 21.84
CA ASP A 35 7.15 -28.46 21.27
C ASP A 35 7.01 -28.48 19.74
N LEU A 36 6.31 -27.49 19.16
CA LEU A 36 6.14 -27.33 17.72
C LEU A 36 7.46 -27.04 16.98
N PHE A 37 8.42 -26.41 17.66
CA PHE A 37 9.71 -26.04 17.06
C PHE A 37 10.67 -27.21 16.84
N MET A 38 10.34 -28.41 17.32
CA MET A 38 11.22 -29.59 17.26
C MET A 38 10.63 -30.75 16.44
N ASP A 39 9.46 -30.56 15.82
CA ASP A 39 8.70 -31.65 15.22
C ASP A 39 8.77 -31.69 13.68
N GLU A 40 8.86 -32.88 13.09
CA GLU A 40 9.01 -33.10 11.65
C GLU A 40 7.78 -32.64 10.83
N ASN A 41 6.65 -32.39 11.49
CA ASN A 41 5.37 -31.96 10.91
C ASN A 41 4.86 -30.61 11.47
N ALA A 42 5.76 -29.69 11.82
CA ALA A 42 5.40 -28.39 12.41
C ALA A 42 4.29 -27.65 11.66
N ALA A 43 4.32 -27.63 10.32
CA ALA A 43 3.31 -26.94 9.50
C ALA A 43 1.89 -27.53 9.66
N VAL A 44 1.77 -28.86 9.74
CA VAL A 44 0.47 -29.54 9.93
C VAL A 44 -0.08 -29.24 11.31
N LYS A 45 0.77 -29.28 12.35
CA LYS A 45 0.35 -28.95 13.71
C LYS A 45 -0.11 -27.50 13.85
N VAL A 46 0.58 -26.56 13.20
CA VAL A 46 0.13 -25.16 13.15
C VAL A 46 -1.28 -25.07 12.53
N SER A 47 -1.53 -25.79 11.43
CA SER A 47 -2.85 -25.78 10.79
C SER A 47 -3.96 -26.39 11.66
N GLU A 48 -3.67 -27.46 12.42
CA GLU A 48 -4.62 -28.06 13.36
C GLU A 48 -4.95 -27.10 14.50
N THR A 49 -3.95 -26.42 15.07
CA THR A 49 -4.18 -25.42 16.11
C THR A 49 -5.01 -24.24 15.62
N LEU A 50 -4.78 -23.78 14.38
CA LEU A 50 -5.55 -22.70 13.79
C LEU A 50 -7.03 -23.06 13.66
N PHE A 51 -7.33 -24.31 13.28
CA PHE A 51 -8.70 -24.80 13.20
C PHE A 51 -9.40 -24.81 14.58
N GLU A 52 -8.71 -25.26 15.63
CA GLU A 52 -9.23 -25.25 17.01
C GLU A 52 -9.49 -23.81 17.50
N ASP A 53 -8.58 -22.89 17.21
CA ASP A 53 -8.70 -21.47 17.57
C ASP A 53 -9.87 -20.80 16.84
N PHE A 54 -10.05 -21.07 15.55
CA PHE A 54 -11.20 -20.59 14.78
C PHE A 54 -12.53 -21.11 15.34
N SER A 55 -12.60 -22.41 15.63
CA SER A 55 -13.79 -23.02 16.22
C SER A 55 -14.11 -22.40 17.58
N SER A 56 -13.09 -22.17 18.42
CA SER A 56 -13.26 -21.55 19.74
C SER A 56 -13.78 -20.12 19.63
N ALA A 57 -13.19 -19.30 18.75
CA ALA A 57 -13.62 -17.92 18.50
C ALA A 57 -15.07 -17.84 17.97
N LEU A 58 -15.47 -18.80 17.11
CA LEU A 58 -16.85 -18.91 16.62
C LEU A 58 -17.83 -19.25 17.75
N MET A 59 -17.47 -20.17 18.64
CA MET A 59 -18.32 -20.58 19.76
C MET A 59 -18.48 -19.48 20.81
N GLU A 60 -17.45 -18.68 21.07
CA GLU A 60 -17.50 -17.54 21.99
C GLU A 60 -18.36 -16.39 21.45
N THR A 61 -18.45 -16.25 20.14
CA THR A 61 -19.09 -15.11 19.47
C THR A 61 -20.46 -15.46 18.93
N GLN A 62 -21.41 -15.79 19.81
CA GLN A 62 -22.80 -16.02 19.43
C GLN A 62 -23.60 -14.71 19.42
N GLY A 63 -23.71 -14.06 18.25
CA GLY A 63 -24.62 -12.93 18.03
C GLY A 63 -24.26 -12.03 16.83
N SER A 64 -25.28 -11.60 16.07
CA SER A 64 -25.14 -10.78 14.84
C SER A 64 -24.40 -9.45 15.04
N SER A 65 -24.42 -8.87 16.25
CA SER A 65 -23.75 -7.60 16.55
C SER A 65 -22.23 -7.72 16.74
N LYS A 66 -21.68 -8.94 16.78
CA LYS A 66 -20.26 -9.20 17.03
C LYS A 66 -19.53 -9.80 15.82
N VAL A 67 -20.18 -9.86 14.65
CA VAL A 67 -19.64 -10.51 13.45
C VAL A 67 -18.34 -9.84 12.99
N PHE A 68 -18.25 -8.51 13.01
CA PHE A 68 -17.01 -7.81 12.66
C PHE A 68 -15.88 -8.04 13.67
N THR A 69 -16.23 -8.21 14.96
CA THR A 69 -15.26 -8.61 15.99
C THR A 69 -14.75 -10.03 15.74
N LEU A 70 -15.62 -10.95 15.33
CA LEU A 70 -15.23 -12.31 14.94
C LEU A 70 -14.26 -12.30 13.75
N VAL A 71 -14.57 -11.54 12.70
CA VAL A 71 -13.70 -11.42 11.52
C VAL A 71 -12.35 -10.78 11.88
N ALA A 72 -12.34 -9.76 12.75
CA ALA A 72 -11.11 -9.18 13.25
C ALA A 72 -10.27 -10.17 14.07
N ASN A 73 -10.92 -11.03 14.86
CA ASN A 73 -10.24 -12.11 15.58
C ASN A 73 -9.65 -13.14 14.61
N PHE A 74 -10.37 -13.50 13.54
CA PHE A 74 -9.86 -14.38 12.50
C PHE A 74 -8.63 -13.80 11.80
N GLU A 75 -8.67 -12.51 11.45
CA GLU A 75 -7.51 -11.78 10.90
C GLU A 75 -6.29 -11.86 11.85
N GLN A 76 -6.51 -11.68 13.15
CA GLN A 76 -5.43 -11.73 14.16
C GLN A 76 -4.86 -13.13 14.33
N LEU A 77 -5.71 -14.17 14.35
CA LEU A 77 -5.27 -15.56 14.45
C LEU A 77 -4.39 -15.95 13.25
N CYS A 78 -4.77 -15.55 12.03
CA CYS A 78 -3.94 -15.79 10.85
C CYS A 78 -2.59 -15.05 10.93
N GLU A 79 -2.54 -13.85 11.49
CA GLU A 79 -1.29 -13.13 11.70
C GLU A 79 -0.39 -13.84 12.71
N ASP A 80 -0.94 -14.20 13.87
CA ASP A 80 -0.18 -14.87 14.92
C ASP A 80 0.44 -16.17 14.39
N MET A 81 -0.33 -16.96 13.62
CA MET A 81 0.16 -18.17 12.98
C MET A 81 1.20 -17.90 11.89
N SER A 82 1.04 -16.85 11.09
CA SER A 82 2.04 -16.44 10.09
C SER A 82 3.38 -16.10 10.75
N THR A 83 3.36 -15.43 11.92
CA THR A 83 4.60 -15.14 12.66
C THR A 83 5.25 -16.39 13.25
N ILE A 84 4.45 -17.39 13.66
CA ILE A 84 4.97 -18.68 14.14
C ILE A 84 5.64 -19.43 12.99
N LEU A 85 4.96 -19.53 11.83
CA LEU A 85 5.49 -20.19 10.64
C LEU A 85 6.77 -19.52 10.14
N SER A 86 6.84 -18.18 10.14
CA SER A 86 8.07 -17.46 9.78
C SER A 86 9.25 -17.84 10.68
N LYS A 87 9.02 -17.94 12.00
CA LYS A 87 10.07 -18.36 12.96
C LYS A 87 10.47 -19.83 12.78
N VAL A 88 9.54 -20.69 12.40
CA VAL A 88 9.81 -22.09 12.06
C VAL A 88 10.70 -22.16 10.82
N VAL A 89 10.36 -21.41 9.77
CA VAL A 89 11.14 -21.33 8.51
C VAL A 89 12.55 -20.78 8.76
N GLU A 90 12.70 -19.71 9.56
CA GLU A 90 14.00 -19.12 9.88
C GLU A 90 14.93 -20.05 10.68
N ARG A 91 14.36 -20.94 11.51
CA ARG A 91 15.11 -21.87 12.37
C ARG A 91 15.27 -23.26 11.77
N ALA A 92 14.44 -23.61 10.80
CA ALA A 92 14.49 -24.90 10.13
C ALA A 92 15.80 -25.01 9.35
N SER A 93 16.74 -25.79 9.90
CA SER A 93 17.88 -26.35 9.17
C SER A 93 17.51 -27.66 8.46
N GLY A 94 16.20 -27.93 8.31
CA GLY A 94 15.62 -29.19 7.84
C GLY A 94 15.77 -29.40 6.33
N SER A 95 15.33 -30.56 5.85
CA SER A 95 15.30 -30.89 4.41
C SER A 95 14.48 -29.86 3.62
N ASP A 96 14.92 -29.50 2.41
CA ASP A 96 14.28 -28.50 1.52
C ASP A 96 12.74 -28.65 1.44
N MET A 97 12.23 -29.89 1.47
CA MET A 97 10.80 -30.21 1.38
C MET A 97 9.96 -29.69 2.58
N GLN A 98 10.52 -29.66 3.80
CA GLN A 98 9.80 -29.17 4.98
C GLN A 98 9.69 -27.65 4.98
N VAL A 99 10.75 -26.97 4.54
CA VAL A 99 10.77 -25.51 4.37
C VAL A 99 9.79 -25.12 3.28
N GLU A 100 9.75 -25.86 2.17
CA GLU A 100 8.77 -25.66 1.09
C GLU A 100 7.32 -25.84 1.56
N GLN A 101 7.02 -26.90 2.31
CA GLN A 101 5.69 -27.12 2.89
C GLN A 101 5.29 -26.00 3.88
N ALA A 102 6.19 -25.61 4.78
CA ALA A 102 5.93 -24.53 5.72
C ALA A 102 5.72 -23.18 5.00
N MET A 103 6.49 -22.89 3.95
CA MET A 103 6.28 -21.70 3.12
C MET A 103 4.94 -21.73 2.37
N SER A 104 4.55 -22.89 1.84
CA SER A 104 3.26 -23.06 1.17
C SER A 104 2.09 -22.82 2.13
N VAL A 105 2.12 -23.41 3.33
CA VAL A 105 1.07 -23.19 4.35
C VAL A 105 1.07 -21.74 4.80
N MET A 106 2.25 -21.14 5.02
CA MET A 106 2.37 -19.72 5.35
C MET A 106 1.75 -18.82 4.28
N GLN A 107 1.94 -19.12 3.00
CA GLN A 107 1.34 -18.36 1.90
C GLN A 107 -0.19 -18.47 1.89
N GLN A 108 -0.75 -19.65 2.18
CA GLN A 108 -2.20 -19.85 2.30
C GLN A 108 -2.79 -19.06 3.48
N VAL A 109 -2.15 -19.13 4.66
CA VAL A 109 -2.59 -18.38 5.85
C VAL A 109 -2.51 -16.87 5.62
N LYS A 110 -1.47 -16.38 4.93
CA LYS A 110 -1.39 -14.98 4.50
C LYS A 110 -2.53 -14.59 3.55
N SER A 111 -2.85 -15.44 2.58
CA SER A 111 -3.94 -15.20 1.62
C SER A 111 -5.31 -15.16 2.32
N GLU A 112 -5.53 -16.07 3.27
CA GLU A 112 -6.73 -16.10 4.11
C GLU A 112 -6.87 -14.83 4.97
N ARG A 113 -5.78 -14.39 5.61
CA ARG A 113 -5.74 -13.11 6.34
C ARG A 113 -6.17 -11.94 5.46
N PHE A 114 -5.65 -11.85 4.24
CA PHE A 114 -5.99 -10.78 3.31
C PHE A 114 -7.47 -10.82 2.91
N ALA A 115 -8.04 -12.02 2.73
CA ALA A 115 -9.47 -12.17 2.46
C ALA A 115 -10.33 -11.72 3.65
N TRP A 116 -9.98 -12.10 4.90
CA TRP A 116 -10.69 -11.64 6.09
C TRP A 116 -10.62 -10.12 6.27
N ARG A 117 -9.44 -9.53 6.04
CA ARG A 117 -9.27 -8.08 6.09
C ARG A 117 -10.13 -7.36 5.05
N LEU A 118 -10.13 -7.84 3.81
CA LEU A 118 -10.95 -7.29 2.73
C LEU A 118 -12.44 -7.36 3.06
N LEU A 119 -12.90 -8.54 3.51
CA LEU A 119 -14.28 -8.76 3.93
C LEU A 119 -14.68 -7.75 5.00
N ARG A 120 -13.86 -7.61 6.04
CA ARG A 120 -14.11 -6.66 7.13
C ARG A 120 -14.22 -5.23 6.62
N GLN A 121 -13.20 -4.74 5.91
CA GLN A 121 -13.15 -3.35 5.45
C GLN A 121 -14.31 -2.99 4.52
N LEU A 122 -14.69 -3.88 3.60
CA LEU A 122 -15.80 -3.61 2.66
C LEU A 122 -17.17 -3.75 3.31
N TYR A 123 -17.41 -4.82 4.09
CA TYR A 123 -18.73 -5.03 4.69
C TYR A 123 -19.00 -4.09 5.88
N GLU A 124 -17.98 -3.66 6.63
CA GLU A 124 -18.13 -2.58 7.61
C GLU A 124 -18.65 -1.31 6.90
N ASP A 125 -18.04 -0.92 5.77
CA ASP A 125 -18.49 0.26 5.02
C ASP A 125 -19.89 0.10 4.42
N ARG A 126 -20.21 -1.07 3.85
CA ARG A 126 -21.53 -1.37 3.26
C ARG A 126 -22.65 -1.38 4.30
N ILE A 127 -22.38 -1.86 5.51
CA ILE A 127 -23.37 -1.98 6.59
C ILE A 127 -23.51 -0.67 7.37
N ASP A 128 -22.40 -0.01 7.73
CA ASP A 128 -22.44 1.23 8.52
C ASP A 128 -23.04 2.41 7.74
N ARG A 129 -22.99 2.39 6.40
CA ARG A 129 -23.42 3.51 5.54
C ARG A 129 -24.56 3.13 4.59
N GLN A 130 -25.61 2.52 5.13
CA GLN A 130 -26.86 2.30 4.41
C GLN A 130 -27.34 3.60 3.71
N PRO A 131 -28.03 3.51 2.56
CA PRO A 131 -28.34 4.64 1.68
C PRO A 131 -29.16 5.78 2.32
N GLN A 132 -29.66 5.63 3.54
CA GLN A 132 -30.31 6.72 4.28
C GLN A 132 -29.34 7.82 4.77
N ASP A 133 -28.05 7.54 4.90
CA ASP A 133 -27.02 8.54 5.26
C ASP A 133 -26.28 9.12 4.04
N LEU A 134 -26.52 8.57 2.84
CA LEU A 134 -26.08 9.17 1.60
C LEU A 134 -27.04 10.33 1.30
N LEU A 135 -26.50 11.54 1.32
CA LEU A 135 -27.16 12.69 0.73
C LEU A 135 -27.24 12.49 -0.79
N GLU A 136 -28.10 11.58 -1.25
CA GLU A 136 -28.39 11.36 -2.66
C GLU A 136 -28.81 12.69 -3.28
N GLY A 137 -27.99 13.21 -4.18
CA GLY A 137 -28.26 14.48 -4.87
C GLY A 137 -27.70 15.75 -4.20
N VAL A 138 -26.76 15.66 -3.24
CA VAL A 138 -25.92 16.84 -2.95
C VAL A 138 -25.01 17.07 -4.13
N ASP A 139 -25.46 17.97 -4.99
CA ASP A 139 -24.65 18.56 -6.03
C ASP A 139 -23.38 19.10 -5.36
N ILE A 140 -22.22 18.67 -5.85
CA ILE A 140 -20.93 19.09 -5.30
C ILE A 140 -20.81 20.59 -5.58
N GLN A 141 -21.30 21.43 -4.69
CA GLN A 141 -21.20 22.88 -4.84
C GLN A 141 -19.78 23.31 -4.48
N ALA A 142 -19.20 24.20 -5.27
CA ALA A 142 -17.83 24.69 -5.08
C ALA A 142 -17.57 25.28 -3.68
N ASP A 143 -18.61 25.81 -3.03
CA ASP A 143 -18.56 26.38 -1.68
C ASP A 143 -18.39 25.32 -0.57
N SER A 144 -18.75 24.06 -0.84
CA SER A 144 -18.63 22.96 0.12
C SER A 144 -17.25 22.28 0.12
N ALA A 145 -16.41 22.58 -0.87
CA ALA A 145 -15.10 21.97 -1.03
C ALA A 145 -14.08 23.01 -1.50
N PRO A 146 -13.41 23.75 -0.59
CA PRO A 146 -12.54 24.87 -0.94
C PRO A 146 -11.22 24.44 -1.61
N ASP A 147 -10.68 23.27 -1.27
CA ASP A 147 -9.45 22.72 -1.82
C ASP A 147 -9.65 21.30 -2.42
N ASP A 148 -8.66 20.81 -3.16
CA ASP A 148 -8.75 19.50 -3.83
C ASP A 148 -8.86 18.34 -2.83
N ARG A 149 -8.26 18.51 -1.65
CA ARG A 149 -8.36 17.56 -0.54
C ARG A 149 -9.79 17.46 0.00
N SER A 150 -10.51 18.58 0.08
CA SER A 150 -11.92 18.62 0.48
C SER A 150 -12.82 17.96 -0.56
N VAL A 151 -12.52 18.11 -1.86
CA VAL A 151 -13.22 17.39 -2.92
C VAL A 151 -13.06 15.87 -2.77
N TYR A 152 -11.85 15.40 -2.53
CA TYR A 152 -11.59 13.99 -2.25
C TYR A 152 -12.38 13.48 -1.01
N GLY A 153 -12.36 14.25 0.08
CA GLY A 153 -13.11 13.91 1.29
C GLY A 153 -14.63 13.90 1.09
N LEU A 154 -15.16 14.77 0.21
CA LEU A 154 -16.57 14.80 -0.14
C LEU A 154 -16.96 13.58 -1.00
N LEU A 155 -16.16 13.21 -2.00
CA LEU A 155 -16.39 12.00 -2.80
C LEU A 155 -16.46 10.75 -1.94
N LEU A 156 -15.58 10.60 -0.95
CA LEU A 156 -15.65 9.48 -0.01
C LEU A 156 -16.96 9.43 0.79
N ARG A 157 -17.65 10.56 0.98
CA ARG A 157 -18.93 10.60 1.71
C ARG A 157 -20.10 10.35 0.77
N THR A 158 -20.07 10.94 -0.42
CA THR A 158 -21.21 10.97 -1.34
C THR A 158 -21.25 9.80 -2.31
N ASP A 159 -20.10 9.35 -2.80
CA ASP A 159 -19.98 8.37 -3.88
C ASP A 159 -19.59 7.00 -3.31
N ARG A 160 -20.51 6.04 -3.39
CA ARG A 160 -20.30 4.66 -2.93
C ARG A 160 -19.21 3.97 -3.75
N GLN A 161 -19.24 4.09 -5.07
CA GLN A 161 -18.30 3.40 -5.95
C GLN A 161 -16.87 3.92 -5.73
N PHE A 162 -16.70 5.25 -5.64
CA PHE A 162 -15.39 5.85 -5.36
C PHE A 162 -14.82 5.39 -4.02
N ARG A 163 -15.68 5.27 -3.00
CA ARG A 163 -15.29 4.81 -1.66
C ARG A 163 -14.89 3.34 -1.66
N GLU A 164 -15.69 2.45 -2.25
CA GLU A 164 -15.36 1.03 -2.36
C GLU A 164 -14.04 0.82 -3.12
N LEU A 165 -13.83 1.53 -4.25
CA LEU A 165 -12.56 1.50 -4.98
C LEU A 165 -11.37 1.99 -4.14
N THR A 166 -11.57 3.03 -3.32
CA THR A 166 -10.53 3.53 -2.43
C THR A 166 -10.19 2.52 -1.32
N LEU A 167 -11.18 1.78 -0.81
CA LEU A 167 -10.96 0.71 0.16
C LEU A 167 -10.19 -0.45 -0.46
N ILE A 168 -10.55 -0.88 -1.68
CA ILE A 168 -9.83 -1.91 -2.42
C ILE A 168 -8.39 -1.45 -2.72
N LEU A 169 -8.20 -0.18 -3.09
CA LEU A 169 -6.87 0.38 -3.31
C LEU A 169 -6.01 0.29 -2.04
N LYS A 170 -6.56 0.72 -0.91
CA LYS A 170 -5.88 0.67 0.38
C LYS A 170 -5.54 -0.77 0.78
N TRP A 171 -6.47 -1.70 0.59
CA TRP A 171 -6.23 -3.12 0.81
C TRP A 171 -5.07 -3.64 -0.07
N CYS A 172 -5.04 -3.31 -1.37
CA CYS A 172 -3.93 -3.68 -2.25
C CYS A 172 -2.58 -3.08 -1.78
N GLU A 173 -2.60 -1.84 -1.27
CA GLU A 173 -1.42 -1.17 -0.73
C GLU A 173 -0.93 -1.85 0.57
N GLU A 174 -1.84 -2.33 1.42
CA GLU A 174 -1.53 -3.07 2.65
C GLU A 174 -0.93 -4.46 2.33
N VAL A 175 -1.51 -5.19 1.37
CA VAL A 175 -0.97 -6.47 0.87
C VAL A 175 0.48 -6.28 0.38
N ALA A 176 0.70 -5.25 -0.45
CA ALA A 176 2.03 -4.93 -0.97
C ALA A 176 3.02 -4.53 0.14
N ALA A 177 2.55 -3.83 1.19
CA ALA A 177 3.39 -3.41 2.31
C ALA A 177 3.92 -4.59 3.14
N GLU A 178 3.12 -5.64 3.32
CA GLU A 178 3.56 -6.86 4.00
C GLU A 178 4.63 -7.58 3.18
N GLN A 179 4.42 -7.74 1.87
CA GLN A 179 5.42 -8.31 0.96
C GLN A 179 6.73 -7.50 0.94
N LEU A 180 6.64 -6.17 1.04
CA LEU A 180 7.82 -5.31 1.09
C LEU A 180 8.59 -5.44 2.41
N ASN A 181 7.91 -5.64 3.54
CA ASN A 181 8.56 -5.81 4.84
C ASN A 181 9.36 -7.11 4.92
N ASP A 182 8.87 -8.17 4.26
CA ASP A 182 9.58 -9.44 4.15
C ASP A 182 10.88 -9.30 3.33
N ALA A 183 10.90 -8.37 2.37
CA ALA A 183 12.08 -8.02 1.61
C ALA A 183 12.94 -7.00 2.39
N ASN A 184 14.11 -7.43 2.89
CA ASN A 184 15.14 -6.60 3.58
C ASN A 184 15.78 -5.49 2.70
N THR A 185 14.96 -4.69 2.03
CA THR A 185 15.31 -3.81 0.92
C THR A 185 15.85 -2.46 1.41
N LEU A 186 15.39 -2.01 2.58
CA LEU A 186 15.82 -0.76 3.22
C LEU A 186 17.28 -0.76 3.66
N ALA A 187 17.78 -1.92 4.10
CA ALA A 187 19.15 -2.04 4.59
C ALA A 187 20.19 -1.69 3.50
N ALA A 188 19.84 -1.90 2.21
CA ALA A 188 20.74 -1.66 1.10
C ALA A 188 21.03 -0.17 0.83
N PHE A 189 20.11 0.74 1.18
CA PHE A 189 20.22 2.18 0.88
C PHE A 189 20.41 3.06 2.13
N ALA A 190 20.40 2.48 3.32
CA ALA A 190 20.51 3.21 4.58
C ALA A 190 21.78 4.09 4.71
N SER A 191 22.85 3.80 3.96
CA SER A 191 24.11 4.56 3.99
C SER A 191 24.59 5.03 2.62
N LYS A 192 23.79 4.87 1.55
CA LYS A 192 24.24 5.07 0.17
C LYS A 192 23.70 6.38 -0.44
N LEU A 193 24.61 7.25 -0.86
CA LEU A 193 24.30 8.39 -1.74
C LEU A 193 24.23 7.91 -3.19
N VAL A 194 23.21 8.35 -3.93
CA VAL A 194 22.99 7.99 -5.34
C VAL A 194 22.99 9.27 -6.19
N LEU A 195 24.18 9.87 -6.33
CA LEU A 195 24.40 11.20 -6.94
C LEU A 195 25.26 11.14 -8.22
N TRP A 196 25.18 10.03 -8.95
CA TRP A 196 25.92 9.78 -10.20
C TRP A 196 27.42 10.14 -10.12
N GLN A 197 28.08 9.66 -9.05
CA GLN A 197 29.45 10.05 -8.71
C GLN A 197 30.45 9.57 -9.77
N ASN A 198 30.21 8.39 -10.37
CA ASN A 198 31.09 7.83 -11.38
C ASN A 198 30.98 8.63 -12.69
N THR A 199 29.77 9.03 -13.07
CA THR A 199 29.46 9.87 -14.23
C THR A 199 30.12 11.24 -14.08
N LEU A 200 30.01 11.88 -12.91
CA LEU A 200 30.67 13.14 -12.61
C LEU A 200 32.20 13.02 -12.71
N HIS A 201 32.76 11.93 -12.17
CA HIS A 201 34.19 11.68 -12.19
C HIS A 201 34.73 11.49 -13.60
N ASN A 202 34.03 10.71 -14.43
CA ASN A 202 34.36 10.52 -15.84
C ASN A 202 34.29 11.83 -16.63
N ARG A 203 33.23 12.62 -16.43
CA ARG A 203 33.07 13.94 -17.06
C ARG A 203 34.18 14.92 -16.68
N LYS A 204 34.56 14.99 -15.39
CA LYS A 204 35.66 15.84 -14.92
C LYS A 204 37.03 15.48 -15.52
N ARG A 205 37.22 14.23 -15.93
CA ARG A 205 38.43 13.76 -16.61
C ARG A 205 38.41 13.99 -18.13
N GLY A 206 37.37 14.65 -18.65
CA GLY A 206 37.17 14.85 -20.08
C GLY A 206 36.68 13.58 -20.81
N GLY A 207 36.18 12.60 -20.07
CA GLY A 207 35.53 11.41 -20.63
C GLY A 207 34.07 11.68 -21.01
N ALA A 208 33.39 10.65 -21.51
CA ALA A 208 31.95 10.69 -21.78
C ALA A 208 31.16 10.91 -20.47
N GLY A 209 30.10 11.70 -20.53
CA GLY A 209 29.22 11.96 -19.40
C GLY A 209 28.29 13.15 -19.66
N CYS A 210 27.03 13.01 -19.27
CA CYS A 210 26.00 14.02 -19.46
C CYS A 210 26.07 15.15 -18.41
N ASP A 211 25.32 16.23 -18.62
CA ASP A 211 25.05 17.22 -17.59
C ASP A 211 24.46 16.54 -16.33
N MET A 212 24.76 17.12 -15.16
CA MET A 212 24.44 16.54 -13.85
C MET A 212 23.03 16.88 -13.35
N ASP A 213 22.19 17.44 -14.21
CA ASP A 213 20.75 17.59 -13.96
C ASP A 213 20.00 16.31 -14.38
N PRO A 214 18.81 16.03 -13.80
CA PRO A 214 18.07 14.80 -14.08
C PRO A 214 17.72 14.60 -15.56
N ASP A 215 17.58 15.68 -16.34
CA ASP A 215 17.27 15.62 -17.76
C ASP A 215 18.53 15.57 -18.65
N GLY A 216 19.73 15.69 -18.06
CA GLY A 216 21.01 15.67 -18.76
C GLY A 216 21.20 14.44 -19.64
N PRO A 217 20.99 13.21 -19.12
CA PRO A 217 21.12 11.99 -19.93
C PRO A 217 20.20 11.99 -21.16
N LEU A 218 18.94 12.40 -20.98
CA LEU A 218 17.93 12.41 -22.04
C LEU A 218 18.21 13.51 -23.07
N ARG A 219 18.61 14.71 -22.62
CA ARG A 219 18.84 15.89 -23.46
C ARG A 219 20.07 15.71 -24.35
N GLU A 220 21.14 15.12 -23.82
CA GLU A 220 22.39 14.93 -24.55
C GLU A 220 22.46 13.57 -25.28
N GLY A 221 21.53 12.65 -24.99
CA GLY A 221 21.56 11.29 -25.51
C GLY A 221 22.79 10.50 -25.04
N GLN A 222 23.37 10.89 -23.91
CA GLN A 222 24.52 10.24 -23.29
C GLN A 222 24.06 9.48 -22.06
N SER A 223 24.31 8.17 -22.03
CA SER A 223 24.00 7.35 -20.85
C SER A 223 24.91 7.71 -19.66
N LEU A 224 24.38 7.44 -18.47
CA LEU A 224 25.16 7.47 -17.24
C LEU A 224 26.25 6.39 -17.25
N ASP A 225 27.19 6.50 -16.32
CA ASP A 225 28.08 5.38 -16.03
C ASP A 225 27.25 4.16 -15.58
N SER A 226 27.63 2.97 -16.04
CA SER A 226 26.88 1.72 -15.78
C SER A 226 26.64 1.43 -14.30
N TYR A 227 27.56 1.82 -13.40
CA TYR A 227 27.35 1.65 -11.95
C TYR A 227 26.29 2.60 -11.42
N ASP A 228 26.32 3.86 -11.88
CA ASP A 228 25.35 4.87 -11.49
C ASP A 228 23.96 4.55 -12.03
N GLU A 229 23.86 4.09 -13.28
CA GLU A 229 22.60 3.66 -13.90
C GLU A 229 21.96 2.49 -13.13
N ASN A 230 22.75 1.47 -12.77
CA ASN A 230 22.25 0.34 -12.00
C ASN A 230 21.78 0.75 -10.59
N ASP A 231 22.51 1.66 -9.94
CA ASP A 231 22.12 2.19 -8.64
C ASP A 231 20.84 3.03 -8.74
N ASP A 232 20.68 3.81 -9.80
CA ASP A 232 19.47 4.61 -10.05
C ASP A 232 18.25 3.71 -10.30
N VAL A 233 18.38 2.69 -11.16
CA VAL A 233 17.30 1.71 -11.43
C VAL A 233 16.88 0.98 -10.15
N LYS A 234 17.83 0.58 -9.29
CA LYS A 234 17.51 -0.05 -8.00
C LYS A 234 16.80 0.92 -7.06
N LEU A 235 17.27 2.16 -6.95
CA LEU A 235 16.63 3.18 -6.13
C LEU A 235 15.19 3.44 -6.60
N ILE A 236 14.99 3.61 -7.91
CA ILE A 236 13.66 3.81 -8.50
C ILE A 236 12.75 2.60 -8.26
N SER A 237 13.29 1.38 -8.31
CA SER A 237 12.53 0.16 -8.00
C SER A 237 12.04 0.15 -6.55
N VAL A 238 12.89 0.55 -5.59
CA VAL A 238 12.49 0.67 -4.18
C VAL A 238 11.45 1.78 -3.99
N ILE A 239 11.61 2.91 -4.66
CA ILE A 239 10.62 4.01 -4.64
C ILE A 239 9.29 3.53 -5.22
N PHE A 240 9.30 2.79 -6.32
CA PHE A 240 8.12 2.21 -6.92
C PHE A 240 7.41 1.26 -5.94
N SER A 241 8.15 0.40 -5.24
CA SER A 241 7.59 -0.44 -4.18
C SER A 241 6.96 0.38 -3.05
N TYR A 242 7.57 1.48 -2.61
CA TYR A 242 6.94 2.36 -1.62
C TYR A 242 5.66 3.02 -2.13
N VAL A 243 5.63 3.42 -3.40
CA VAL A 243 4.43 3.96 -4.04
C VAL A 243 3.33 2.89 -4.15
N ARG A 244 3.70 1.64 -4.46
CA ARG A 244 2.79 0.48 -4.45
C ARG A 244 2.18 0.22 -3.07
N CYS A 245 2.91 0.51 -2.00
CA CYS A 245 2.47 0.34 -0.62
C CYS A 245 1.69 1.54 -0.04
N GLY A 246 1.39 2.56 -0.84
CA GLY A 246 0.77 3.82 -0.35
C GLY A 246 1.70 4.67 0.53
N GLN A 247 2.97 4.29 0.72
CA GLN A 247 3.92 4.92 1.63
C GLN A 247 4.72 6.04 0.96
N ILE A 248 4.00 7.00 0.35
CA ILE A 248 4.59 8.12 -0.42
C ILE A 248 5.58 8.94 0.42
N GLN A 249 5.27 9.17 1.71
CA GLN A 249 6.16 9.94 2.58
C GLN A 249 7.51 9.25 2.78
N LYS A 250 7.52 7.93 3.00
CA LYS A 250 8.78 7.18 3.14
C LYS A 250 9.59 7.20 1.84
N ALA A 251 8.92 7.15 0.68
CA ALA A 251 9.58 7.31 -0.61
C ALA A 251 10.25 8.69 -0.78
N ILE A 252 9.57 9.75 -0.34
CA ILE A 252 10.12 11.12 -0.33
C ILE A 252 11.34 11.20 0.58
N ASP A 253 11.24 10.68 1.80
CA ASP A 253 12.33 10.70 2.79
C ASP A 253 13.55 9.92 2.28
N LEU A 254 13.32 8.76 1.64
CA LEU A 254 14.37 7.98 0.98
C LEU A 254 15.05 8.77 -0.15
N CYS A 255 14.28 9.46 -1.01
CA CYS A 255 14.85 10.29 -2.07
C CYS A 255 15.75 11.40 -1.51
N VAL A 256 15.32 12.06 -0.42
CA VAL A 256 16.11 13.08 0.26
C VAL A 256 17.38 12.47 0.86
N HIS A 257 17.27 11.31 1.51
CA HIS A 257 18.40 10.58 2.11
C HIS A 257 19.45 10.18 1.08
N CYS A 258 19.02 9.68 -0.09
CA CYS A 258 19.92 9.32 -1.20
C CYS A 258 20.50 10.55 -1.94
N GLY A 259 20.09 11.77 -1.60
CA GLY A 259 20.56 13.02 -2.18
C GLY A 259 19.78 13.49 -3.43
N GLN A 260 18.75 12.76 -3.85
CA GLN A 260 17.96 13.06 -5.04
C GLN A 260 16.74 13.93 -4.70
N SER A 261 16.99 15.15 -4.18
CA SER A 261 15.93 16.07 -3.76
C SER A 261 14.98 16.47 -4.90
N TRP A 262 15.44 16.45 -6.14
CA TRP A 262 14.60 16.70 -7.32
C TRP A 262 13.52 15.62 -7.48
N ARG A 263 13.85 14.36 -7.19
CA ARG A 263 12.91 13.24 -7.23
C ARG A 263 11.93 13.27 -6.06
N ALA A 264 12.40 13.71 -4.89
CA ALA A 264 11.52 14.01 -3.76
C ALA A 264 10.46 15.07 -4.13
N ALA A 265 10.86 16.13 -4.84
CA ALA A 265 9.95 17.16 -5.33
C ALA A 265 8.96 16.61 -6.39
N LEU A 266 9.42 15.71 -7.27
CA LEU A 266 8.56 15.00 -8.22
C LEU A 266 7.45 14.20 -7.51
N LEU A 267 7.80 13.43 -6.47
CA LEU A 267 6.85 12.63 -5.68
C LEU A 267 5.84 13.50 -4.93
N GLN A 268 6.28 14.63 -4.36
CA GLN A 268 5.38 15.59 -3.69
C GLN A 268 4.32 16.16 -4.64
N GLY A 269 4.57 16.18 -5.95
CA GLY A 269 3.60 16.62 -6.95
C GLY A 269 2.30 15.81 -6.98
N LYS A 270 2.31 14.56 -6.47
CA LYS A 270 1.12 13.71 -6.33
C LYS A 270 0.14 14.23 -5.29
N LEU A 271 0.63 14.93 -4.26
CA LEU A 271 -0.17 15.36 -3.11
C LEU A 271 -1.24 16.37 -3.51
N LEU A 272 -2.47 16.12 -3.05
CA LEU A 272 -3.61 17.01 -3.29
C LEU A 272 -3.38 18.36 -2.63
N ALA A 273 -3.76 19.43 -3.34
CA ALA A 273 -3.72 20.77 -2.79
C ALA A 273 -4.59 20.84 -1.54
N SER A 274 -4.01 21.31 -0.44
CA SER A 274 -4.74 21.56 0.80
C SER A 274 -4.36 22.90 1.39
N ASP A 275 -5.37 23.68 1.72
CA ASP A 275 -5.21 25.01 2.31
C ASP A 275 -6.12 25.14 3.54
N PRO A 276 -5.59 24.82 4.73
CA PRO A 276 -6.35 24.90 5.99
C PRO A 276 -6.84 26.31 6.31
N ASN A 277 -6.30 27.35 5.66
CA ASN A 277 -6.68 28.73 5.90
C ASN A 277 -7.93 29.15 5.15
N LEU A 278 -8.40 28.36 4.17
CA LEU A 278 -9.64 28.65 3.44
C LEU A 278 -10.89 28.37 4.28
N THR A 279 -10.77 27.48 5.29
CA THR A 279 -11.87 27.10 6.19
C THR A 279 -11.80 27.77 7.55
N ASN A 280 -10.62 28.22 7.97
CA ASN A 280 -10.42 28.85 9.29
C ASN A 280 -10.70 30.36 9.22
N ASN A 281 -11.91 30.76 9.62
CA ASN A 281 -12.29 32.17 9.78
C ASN A 281 -11.92 32.77 11.15
N ASP A 282 -11.25 32.01 12.02
CA ASP A 282 -11.11 32.34 13.45
C ASP A 282 -9.95 33.30 13.79
N GLY A 283 -9.34 33.97 12.80
CA GLY A 283 -8.25 34.92 13.05
C GLY A 283 -6.99 34.30 13.68
N SER A 284 -6.88 32.97 13.69
CA SER A 284 -5.70 32.23 14.15
C SER A 284 -4.50 32.44 13.22
N ALA A 285 -3.29 32.19 13.72
CA ALA A 285 -2.08 32.23 12.90
C ALA A 285 -2.20 31.30 11.67
N LEU A 286 -1.76 31.80 10.51
CA LEU A 286 -1.81 31.07 9.25
C LEU A 286 -1.06 29.73 9.35
N SER A 287 -1.73 28.66 8.94
CA SER A 287 -1.16 27.32 8.83
C SER A 287 -0.47 27.12 7.48
N LYS A 288 0.53 26.24 7.42
CA LYS A 288 1.23 25.91 6.17
C LYS A 288 0.28 25.24 5.19
N THR A 289 0.21 25.77 3.97
CA THR A 289 -0.49 25.12 2.84
C THR A 289 0.33 23.97 2.30
N GLY A 290 -0.33 22.89 1.87
CA GLY A 290 0.33 21.69 1.34
C GLY A 290 -0.15 21.30 -0.06
N GLY A 291 0.62 20.43 -0.71
CA GLY A 291 0.25 19.81 -1.98
C GLY A 291 0.38 20.70 -3.22
N ASN A 292 -0.13 20.20 -4.35
CA ASN A 292 0.09 20.80 -5.66
C ASN A 292 -1.21 21.38 -6.25
N ARG A 293 -1.35 22.71 -6.25
CA ARG A 293 -2.50 23.41 -6.87
C ARG A 293 -2.60 23.21 -8.39
N ARG A 294 -1.48 22.90 -9.06
CA ARG A 294 -1.41 22.62 -10.50
C ARG A 294 -1.19 21.13 -10.76
N ARG A 295 -1.78 20.27 -9.92
CA ARG A 295 -1.74 18.80 -10.07
C ARG A 295 -2.13 18.33 -11.49
N PRO A 296 -3.13 18.89 -12.19
CA PRO A 296 -3.45 18.47 -13.55
C PRO A 296 -2.29 18.65 -14.54
N LEU A 297 -1.54 19.76 -14.43
CA LEU A 297 -0.37 20.01 -15.27
C LEU A 297 0.75 19.02 -14.95
N TRP A 298 1.01 18.77 -13.66
CA TRP A 298 1.97 17.77 -13.21
C TRP A 298 1.61 16.36 -13.70
N LYS A 299 0.33 15.96 -13.62
CA LYS A 299 -0.15 14.68 -14.16
C LYS A 299 0.12 14.56 -15.66
N SER A 300 -0.19 15.60 -16.43
CA SER A 300 0.08 15.62 -17.87
C SER A 300 1.58 15.47 -18.18
N ALA A 301 2.45 16.09 -17.38
CA ALA A 301 3.90 15.90 -17.51
C ALA A 301 4.31 14.46 -17.18
N CYS A 302 3.79 13.87 -16.10
CA CYS A 302 4.04 12.47 -15.75
C CYS A 302 3.58 11.50 -16.84
N TRP A 303 2.43 11.75 -17.49
CA TRP A 303 1.95 10.92 -18.60
C TRP A 303 2.86 10.99 -19.82
N LYS A 304 3.27 12.19 -20.23
CA LYS A 304 4.22 12.33 -21.36
C LYS A 304 5.56 11.67 -21.05
N ALA A 305 6.02 11.79 -19.81
CA ALA A 305 7.28 11.17 -19.39
C ALA A 305 7.16 9.64 -19.32
N SER A 306 6.04 9.07 -18.88
CA SER A 306 5.85 7.61 -18.83
C SER A 306 5.78 6.95 -20.21
N GLU A 307 5.48 7.71 -21.27
CA GLU A 307 5.48 7.25 -22.65
C GLU A 307 6.85 7.41 -23.34
N ASN A 308 7.81 8.08 -22.70
CA ASN A 308 9.11 8.35 -23.30
C ASN A 308 9.99 7.09 -23.29
N PRO A 309 10.36 6.52 -24.46
CA PRO A 309 11.17 5.30 -24.52
C PRO A 309 12.60 5.48 -23.99
N GLY A 310 13.09 6.72 -23.88
CA GLY A 310 14.42 7.04 -23.34
C GLY A 310 14.54 6.88 -21.82
N LEU A 311 13.42 6.74 -21.09
CA LEU A 311 13.43 6.45 -19.66
C LEU A 311 13.39 4.94 -19.40
N SER A 312 13.97 4.53 -18.28
CA SER A 312 13.95 3.13 -17.83
C SER A 312 12.50 2.65 -17.64
N LEU A 313 12.27 1.35 -17.84
CA LEU A 313 10.94 0.76 -17.68
C LEU A 313 10.34 1.06 -16.30
N VAL A 314 11.12 0.93 -15.24
CA VAL A 314 10.68 1.16 -13.85
C VAL A 314 10.34 2.63 -13.62
N GLU A 315 11.12 3.56 -14.18
CA GLU A 315 10.83 5.00 -14.05
C GLU A 315 9.55 5.39 -14.78
N ARG A 316 9.33 4.85 -15.97
CA ARG A 316 8.06 5.03 -16.70
C ARG A 316 6.89 4.49 -15.90
N SER A 317 7.01 3.31 -15.30
CA SER A 317 5.97 2.73 -14.46
C SER A 317 5.73 3.53 -13.18
N LEU A 318 6.78 4.07 -12.55
CA LEU A 318 6.64 4.99 -11.42
C LEU A 318 5.85 6.25 -11.80
N LEU A 319 6.23 6.91 -12.89
CA LEU A 319 5.53 8.09 -13.39
C LEU A 319 4.09 7.78 -13.79
N ALA A 320 3.85 6.60 -14.35
CA ALA A 320 2.52 6.10 -14.67
C ALA A 320 1.67 5.86 -13.42
N ALA A 321 2.23 5.26 -12.36
CA ALA A 321 1.58 5.09 -11.05
C ALA A 321 1.18 6.43 -10.42
N LEU A 322 2.09 7.39 -10.51
CA LEU A 322 1.91 8.72 -9.95
C LEU A 322 0.84 9.52 -10.70
N GLY A 323 0.79 9.38 -12.03
CA GLY A 323 -0.18 10.03 -12.90
C GLY A 323 -1.52 9.30 -13.06
N GLY A 324 -1.65 8.04 -12.62
CA GLY A 324 -2.83 7.21 -12.85
C GLY A 324 -2.96 6.72 -14.30
N ARG A 325 -1.84 6.35 -14.94
CA ARG A 325 -1.77 5.90 -16.33
C ARG A 325 -1.64 4.38 -16.40
N LEU A 326 -2.62 3.69 -16.98
CA LEU A 326 -2.68 2.23 -16.94
C LEU A 326 -1.66 1.53 -17.87
N GLY A 327 -1.50 1.97 -19.11
CA GLY A 327 -0.69 1.27 -20.13
C GLY A 327 0.73 0.89 -19.67
N PRO A 328 1.59 1.86 -19.29
CA PRO A 328 2.93 1.56 -18.80
C PRO A 328 2.97 0.80 -17.46
N LEU A 329 1.92 0.88 -16.64
CA LEU A 329 1.84 0.10 -15.39
C LEU A 329 1.69 -1.39 -15.66
N LEU A 330 0.78 -1.77 -16.56
CA LEU A 330 0.51 -3.18 -16.89
C LEU A 330 1.74 -3.92 -17.44
N THR A 331 2.73 -3.19 -17.98
CA THR A 331 3.98 -3.81 -18.46
C THR A 331 4.86 -4.36 -17.33
N VAL A 332 4.74 -3.82 -16.12
CA VAL A 332 5.49 -4.24 -14.92
C VAL A 332 4.60 -5.03 -13.96
N CYS A 333 3.32 -4.69 -13.86
CA CYS A 333 2.34 -5.37 -13.04
C CYS A 333 1.93 -6.72 -13.65
N ARG A 334 2.56 -7.81 -13.18
CA ARG A 334 2.34 -9.16 -13.72
C ARG A 334 1.42 -10.03 -12.86
N GLN A 335 1.47 -9.88 -11.54
CA GLN A 335 0.63 -10.63 -10.63
C GLN A 335 -0.80 -10.08 -10.61
N TRP A 336 -1.76 -10.91 -10.21
CA TRP A 336 -3.17 -10.49 -10.11
C TRP A 336 -3.32 -9.27 -9.20
N ASP A 337 -2.73 -9.29 -7.99
CA ASP A 337 -2.76 -8.17 -7.04
C ASP A 337 -2.15 -6.89 -7.62
N ASP A 338 -1.06 -7.02 -8.39
CA ASP A 338 -0.40 -5.89 -9.05
C ASP A 338 -1.26 -5.26 -10.14
N ARG A 339 -1.94 -6.10 -10.94
CA ARG A 339 -2.83 -5.64 -12.00
C ARG A 339 -4.07 -4.99 -11.41
N LEU A 340 -4.68 -5.63 -10.41
CA LEU A 340 -5.83 -5.08 -9.68
C LEU A 340 -5.49 -3.69 -9.13
N TRP A 341 -4.35 -3.56 -8.44
CA TRP A 341 -3.90 -2.25 -7.96
C TRP A 341 -3.73 -1.23 -9.09
N ALA A 342 -3.16 -1.62 -10.24
CA ALA A 342 -2.96 -0.70 -11.36
C ALA A 342 -4.29 -0.18 -11.93
N TYR A 343 -5.27 -1.08 -12.12
CA TYR A 343 -6.62 -0.74 -12.58
C TYR A 343 -7.36 0.15 -11.57
N VAL A 344 -7.35 -0.23 -10.29
CA VAL A 344 -8.02 0.54 -9.24
C VAL A 344 -7.37 1.91 -9.05
N THR A 345 -6.03 1.99 -9.06
CA THR A 345 -5.30 3.27 -8.99
C THR A 345 -5.68 4.20 -10.14
N ALA A 346 -5.72 3.69 -11.37
CA ALA A 346 -6.13 4.48 -12.53
C ALA A 346 -7.59 4.94 -12.43
N SER A 347 -8.48 4.07 -11.96
CA SER A 347 -9.91 4.34 -11.79
C SER A 347 -10.17 5.41 -10.73
N VAL A 348 -9.56 5.31 -9.56
CA VAL A 348 -9.65 6.31 -8.48
C VAL A 348 -9.11 7.66 -8.96
N GLU A 349 -7.96 7.68 -9.63
CA GLU A 349 -7.38 8.91 -10.19
C GLU A 349 -8.25 9.55 -11.27
N TYR A 350 -8.93 8.74 -12.09
CA TYR A 350 -9.86 9.21 -13.10
C TYR A 350 -11.11 9.82 -12.46
N GLN A 351 -11.77 9.12 -11.53
CA GLN A 351 -12.97 9.61 -10.85
C GLN A 351 -12.70 10.92 -10.09
N LEU A 352 -11.55 11.03 -9.40
CA LEU A 352 -11.14 12.26 -8.74
C LEU A 352 -10.92 13.40 -9.75
N SER A 353 -10.27 13.13 -10.89
CA SER A 353 -10.03 14.15 -11.93
C SER A 353 -11.34 14.59 -12.58
N SER A 354 -12.28 13.67 -12.79
CA SER A 354 -13.62 13.96 -13.30
C SER A 354 -14.41 14.86 -12.33
N ALA A 355 -14.36 14.58 -11.03
CA ALA A 355 -14.98 15.43 -10.02
C ALA A 355 -14.37 16.84 -9.96
N LEU A 356 -13.05 16.95 -10.01
CA LEU A 356 -12.35 18.25 -10.07
C LEU A 356 -12.70 19.01 -11.36
N HIS A 357 -12.90 18.30 -12.48
CA HIS A 357 -13.33 18.90 -13.74
C HIS A 357 -14.74 19.46 -13.67
N ARG A 358 -15.70 18.71 -13.08
CA ARG A 358 -17.07 19.19 -12.85
C ARG A 358 -17.11 20.48 -12.03
N LEU A 359 -16.16 20.65 -11.11
CA LEU A 359 -15.98 21.87 -10.31
C LEU A 359 -15.21 22.99 -11.03
N GLY A 360 -14.82 22.80 -12.29
CA GLY A 360 -14.03 23.77 -13.06
C GLY A 360 -12.59 23.95 -12.58
N ARG A 361 -12.08 23.04 -11.73
CA ARG A 361 -10.72 23.12 -11.13
C ARG A 361 -9.64 22.52 -12.02
N CYS A 362 -10.02 21.66 -12.95
CA CYS A 362 -9.09 21.11 -13.93
C CYS A 362 -9.73 21.01 -15.33
N PRO A 363 -8.90 20.95 -16.39
CA PRO A 363 -9.37 20.56 -17.72
C PRO A 363 -10.07 19.20 -17.67
N SER A 364 -10.91 18.94 -18.68
CA SER A 364 -11.54 17.62 -18.83
C SER A 364 -10.46 16.53 -18.79
N PRO A 365 -10.68 15.42 -18.08
CA PRO A 365 -9.82 14.25 -18.21
C PRO A 365 -9.96 13.72 -19.63
N SER A 366 -9.25 14.32 -20.59
CA SER A 366 -9.33 13.94 -22.00
C SER A 366 -8.83 12.51 -22.21
N ASP A 367 -9.58 11.74 -23.01
CA ASP A 367 -9.35 10.38 -23.55
C ASP A 367 -7.96 10.21 -24.16
N THR A 368 -6.95 10.20 -23.31
CA THR A 368 -5.60 9.88 -23.75
C THR A 368 -5.28 8.44 -23.43
N THR A 369 -6.08 7.75 -22.61
CA THR A 369 -5.83 6.40 -22.05
C THR A 369 -5.92 5.26 -23.06
N GLY A 370 -6.60 5.47 -24.19
CA GLY A 370 -6.94 4.39 -25.13
C GLY A 370 -7.93 3.35 -24.58
N ILE A 371 -8.23 3.43 -23.28
CA ILE A 371 -9.19 2.63 -22.52
C ILE A 371 -10.13 3.63 -21.86
N ASP A 372 -11.43 3.53 -22.14
CA ASP A 372 -12.44 4.42 -21.57
C ASP A 372 -12.65 4.08 -20.09
N LEU A 373 -11.95 4.80 -19.21
CA LEU A 373 -12.06 4.64 -17.76
C LEU A 373 -13.36 5.26 -17.21
N ALA A 374 -14.18 5.90 -18.04
CA ALA A 374 -15.47 6.45 -17.62
C ALA A 374 -16.46 5.36 -17.23
N ASP A 375 -16.40 4.21 -17.91
CA ASP A 375 -17.27 3.07 -17.69
C ASP A 375 -16.61 1.94 -16.87
N PHE A 376 -15.45 2.21 -16.26
CA PHE A 376 -14.71 1.22 -15.48
C PHE A 376 -15.43 0.92 -14.14
N THR A 377 -16.36 -0.03 -14.17
CA THR A 377 -16.93 -0.66 -12.98
C THR A 377 -15.99 -1.75 -12.47
N LEU A 378 -16.19 -2.14 -11.20
CA LEU A 378 -15.44 -3.25 -10.61
C LEU A 378 -15.59 -4.55 -11.43
N ASP A 379 -16.77 -4.79 -12.02
CA ASP A 379 -17.01 -5.90 -12.96
C ASP A 379 -16.09 -5.84 -14.18
N SER A 380 -15.95 -4.66 -14.80
CA SER A 380 -15.07 -4.49 -15.97
C SER A 380 -13.61 -4.75 -15.63
N ILE A 381 -13.16 -4.32 -14.44
CA ILE A 381 -11.80 -4.57 -13.95
C ILE A 381 -11.59 -6.08 -13.82
N HIS A 382 -12.53 -6.79 -13.21
CA HIS A 382 -12.42 -8.24 -13.08
C HIS A 382 -12.49 -8.99 -14.41
N GLN A 383 -13.29 -8.51 -15.37
CA GLN A 383 -13.34 -9.10 -16.72
C GLN A 383 -11.99 -8.96 -17.43
N GLU A 384 -11.35 -7.80 -17.36
CA GLU A 384 -10.01 -7.56 -17.91
C GLU A 384 -8.92 -8.36 -17.17
N LEU A 385 -9.05 -8.51 -15.85
CA LEU A 385 -8.14 -9.35 -15.06
C LEU A 385 -8.26 -10.83 -15.49
N SER A 386 -9.47 -11.37 -15.55
CA SER A 386 -9.73 -12.76 -15.95
C SER A 386 -9.38 -13.04 -17.43
N ALA A 387 -9.42 -12.04 -18.31
CA ALA A 387 -8.95 -12.17 -19.69
C ALA A 387 -7.41 -12.25 -19.80
N SER A 388 -6.69 -11.81 -18.77
CA SER A 388 -5.22 -11.74 -18.71
C SER A 388 -4.57 -12.91 -17.94
N GLU A 389 -5.38 -13.79 -17.35
CA GLU A 389 -4.93 -14.95 -16.58
C GLU A 389 -4.92 -16.22 -17.43
N ASP A 390 -3.81 -16.96 -17.35
CA ASP A 390 -3.79 -18.39 -17.65
C ASP A 390 -4.53 -19.13 -16.51
N SER A 391 -5.19 -20.23 -16.85
CA SER A 391 -6.25 -20.98 -16.13
C SER A 391 -6.04 -21.44 -14.67
N ASP A 392 -5.01 -20.96 -13.95
CA ASP A 392 -4.62 -21.42 -12.61
C ASP A 392 -4.77 -20.27 -11.57
N SER A 393 -5.97 -19.69 -11.48
CA SER A 393 -6.27 -18.65 -10.50
C SER A 393 -6.36 -19.25 -9.09
N ASP A 394 -5.65 -18.66 -8.13
CA ASP A 394 -5.65 -19.08 -6.74
C ASP A 394 -7.07 -18.97 -6.15
N ALA A 395 -7.51 -19.98 -5.40
CA ALA A 395 -8.87 -20.02 -4.84
C ALA A 395 -9.17 -18.79 -3.97
N TYR A 396 -8.18 -18.27 -3.24
CA TYR A 396 -8.33 -17.05 -2.45
C TYR A 396 -8.52 -15.80 -3.31
N GLN A 397 -7.93 -15.74 -4.53
CA GLN A 397 -8.15 -14.62 -5.46
C GLN A 397 -9.60 -14.61 -5.96
N GLN A 398 -10.17 -15.79 -6.26
CA GLN A 398 -11.58 -15.92 -6.64
C GLN A 398 -12.51 -15.53 -5.48
N ILE A 399 -12.21 -15.96 -4.25
CA ILE A 399 -12.94 -15.54 -3.05
C ILE A 399 -12.90 -14.02 -2.89
N CYS A 400 -11.71 -13.40 -2.99
CA CYS A 400 -11.56 -11.95 -2.95
C CYS A 400 -12.37 -11.24 -4.04
N LYS A 401 -12.38 -11.78 -5.27
CA LYS A 401 -13.22 -11.26 -6.36
C LYS A 401 -14.71 -11.27 -6.00
N PHE A 402 -15.25 -12.37 -5.48
CA PHE A 402 -16.65 -12.43 -5.07
C PHE A 402 -16.97 -11.46 -3.92
N ILE A 403 -16.05 -11.30 -2.95
CA ILE A 403 -16.20 -10.31 -1.87
C ILE A 403 -16.28 -8.89 -2.43
N MET A 404 -15.39 -8.54 -3.37
CA MET A 404 -15.37 -7.22 -4.00
C MET A 404 -16.68 -6.98 -4.76
N LEU A 405 -17.20 -7.97 -5.51
CA LEU A 405 -18.43 -7.89 -6.29
C LEU A 405 -19.73 -7.93 -5.47
N ASP A 406 -19.65 -8.06 -4.13
CA ASP A 406 -20.81 -8.17 -3.24
C ASP A 406 -21.68 -9.40 -3.53
N ASP A 407 -21.03 -10.52 -3.90
CA ASP A 407 -21.70 -11.77 -4.28
C ASP A 407 -21.33 -12.93 -3.32
N PRO A 408 -21.87 -12.92 -2.08
CA PRO A 408 -21.53 -13.92 -1.08
C PRO A 408 -22.09 -15.31 -1.42
N ASP A 409 -23.20 -15.40 -2.16
CA ASP A 409 -23.83 -16.67 -2.51
C ASP A 409 -22.95 -17.47 -3.47
N ASN A 410 -22.43 -16.81 -4.52
CA ASN A 410 -21.50 -17.47 -5.43
C ASN A 410 -20.13 -17.73 -4.78
N ALA A 411 -19.69 -16.90 -3.83
CA ALA A 411 -18.49 -17.19 -3.04
C ALA A 411 -18.62 -18.51 -2.28
N VAL A 412 -19.75 -18.70 -1.58
CA VAL A 412 -20.01 -19.92 -0.81
C VAL A 412 -20.15 -21.14 -1.72
N ALA A 413 -20.86 -21.01 -2.85
CA ALA A 413 -20.97 -22.07 -3.84
C ALA A 413 -19.58 -22.50 -4.36
N PHE A 414 -18.73 -21.54 -4.72
CA PHE A 414 -17.36 -21.79 -5.15
C PHE A 414 -16.52 -22.48 -4.06
N MET A 415 -16.65 -22.06 -2.79
CA MET A 415 -15.95 -22.73 -1.68
C MET A 415 -16.37 -24.21 -1.53
N TYR A 416 -17.66 -24.53 -1.72
CA TYR A 416 -18.11 -25.92 -1.69
C TYR A 416 -17.58 -26.74 -2.87
N GLU A 417 -17.53 -26.18 -4.08
CA GLU A 417 -16.96 -26.83 -5.26
C GLU A 417 -15.45 -27.07 -5.07
N TRP A 418 -14.72 -26.06 -4.61
CA TRP A 418 -13.29 -26.15 -4.34
C TRP A 418 -12.93 -27.20 -3.28
N LEU A 419 -13.77 -27.36 -2.25
CA LEU A 419 -13.62 -28.42 -1.26
C LEU A 419 -13.92 -29.82 -1.81
N ALA A 420 -14.76 -29.92 -2.84
CA ALA A 420 -15.11 -31.20 -3.47
C ALA A 420 -14.07 -31.67 -4.50
N ASP A 421 -13.31 -30.74 -5.08
CA ASP A 421 -12.24 -31.02 -6.07
C ASP A 421 -10.88 -31.36 -5.42
N ARG A 422 -10.74 -31.20 -4.10
CA ARG A 422 -9.58 -31.64 -3.29
C ARG A 422 -9.80 -33.02 -2.69
#